data_AF-A0A0F8YUP1-F1
#
_entry.id   AF-A0A0F8YUP1-F1
#
_cell.length_a   1.000
_cell.length_b   1.000
_cell.length_c   1.000
_cell.angle_alpha   90.00
_cell.angle_beta   90.00
_cell.angle_gamma   90.00
#
_symmetry.space_group_name_H-M   'P 1'
#
loop_
_entity.id
_entity.type
_entity.pdbx_description
1 polymer ?
#
loop_
_entity_poly.entity_id
_entity_poly.type
_entity_poly.pdbx_seq_one_letter_code
_entity_poly.pdbx_strand_id
1 'polypeptide(L)'
;VLSKQLVMPSQYTGSGLKLVHGFFKTETVTAETATLDVHIEAVTPNSDTLDMETAESFSTVNVVDMIPPTTVGNPTDSSKTLTNADSIAAGDSFRIGIRRDTIATSPTADDATGDFCLYAVEIADDA
;
A
#
# COMPACT_ATOMS: atom_id res chain seq x y z
N VAL A 1 -22.79 9.20 1.93
CA VAL A 1 -21.51 9.41 1.24
C VAL A 1 -20.45 9.59 2.32
N LEU A 2 -19.52 8.65 2.46
CA LEU A 2 -18.37 8.81 3.35
C LEU A 2 -17.36 9.70 2.62
N SER A 3 -17.48 11.02 2.75
CA SER A 3 -16.58 12.00 2.10
C SER A 3 -15.41 12.38 2.98
N LYS A 4 -14.95 11.49 3.86
CA LYS A 4 -13.84 11.81 4.75
C LYS A 4 -12.53 11.55 4.01
N GLN A 5 -11.90 12.65 3.59
CA GLN A 5 -10.53 12.65 3.10
C GLN A 5 -9.60 12.09 4.18
N LEU A 6 -8.66 11.24 3.79
CA LEU A 6 -7.61 10.77 4.70
C LEU A 6 -6.61 11.91 4.89
N VAL A 7 -6.29 12.18 6.15
CA VAL A 7 -5.33 13.22 6.54
C VAL A 7 -4.25 12.58 7.38
N MET A 8 -2.98 12.85 7.03
CA MET A 8 -1.83 12.28 7.72
C MET A 8 -1.80 12.76 9.18
N PRO A 9 -1.65 11.88 10.18
CA PRO A 9 -1.70 12.26 11.58
C PRO A 9 -0.66 13.31 11.95
N SER A 10 -1.01 14.20 12.88
CA SER A 10 -0.12 15.24 13.40
C SER A 10 1.16 14.71 14.05
N GLN A 11 1.17 13.44 14.44
CA GLN A 11 2.28 12.76 15.10
C GLN A 11 3.27 12.13 14.11
N TYR A 12 2.97 12.15 12.81
CA TYR A 12 3.90 11.64 11.80
C TYR A 12 5.16 12.50 11.76
N THR A 13 6.32 11.90 12.03
CA THR A 13 7.62 12.58 12.16
C THR A 13 8.39 12.66 10.85
N GLY A 14 7.89 12.05 9.77
CA GLY A 14 8.53 12.07 8.47
C GLY A 14 9.72 11.10 8.34
N SER A 15 9.88 10.17 9.29
CA SER A 15 10.97 9.17 9.32
C SER A 15 10.81 8.05 8.29
N GLY A 16 9.66 8.00 7.62
CA GLY A 16 9.31 6.98 6.64
C GLY A 16 7.88 6.52 6.89
N LEU A 17 7.18 6.14 5.82
CA LEU A 17 5.83 5.65 5.94
C LEU A 17 5.82 4.14 5.74
N LYS A 18 5.35 3.40 6.73
CA LYS A 18 5.23 1.94 6.63
C LYS A 18 3.79 1.57 6.34
N LEU A 19 3.57 0.85 5.24
CA LEU A 19 2.33 0.12 5.01
C LEU A 19 2.47 -1.21 5.75
N VAL A 20 1.79 -1.36 6.89
CA VAL A 20 2.17 -2.39 7.86
C VAL A 20 1.43 -3.71 7.66
N HIS A 21 0.16 -3.69 7.23
CA HIS A 21 -0.64 -4.91 7.21
C HIS A 21 -1.62 -4.90 6.06
N GLY A 22 -1.50 -5.86 5.16
CA GLY A 22 -2.68 -6.45 4.57
C GLY A 22 -2.86 -7.83 5.17
N PHE A 23 -4.06 -8.13 5.66
CA PHE A 23 -4.44 -9.52 5.89
C PHE A 23 -4.82 -10.11 4.55
N PHE A 24 -4.37 -11.34 4.27
CA PHE A 24 -4.67 -12.01 3.00
C PHE A 24 -5.21 -13.41 3.18
N LYS A 25 -6.28 -13.73 2.44
CA LYS A 25 -6.70 -15.09 2.18
C LYS A 25 -6.22 -15.46 0.78
N THR A 26 -5.17 -16.28 0.70
CA THR A 26 -4.82 -16.98 -0.54
C THR A 26 -5.35 -18.41 -0.43
N GLU A 27 -5.87 -18.97 -1.52
CA GLU A 27 -6.27 -20.39 -1.56
C GLU A 27 -5.09 -21.31 -1.90
N THR A 28 -3.88 -20.78 -1.77
CA THR A 28 -2.63 -21.34 -2.30
C THR A 28 -1.65 -21.73 -1.22
N VAL A 29 -0.83 -22.76 -1.47
CA VAL A 29 0.04 -23.37 -0.46
C VAL A 29 1.53 -23.17 -0.79
N THR A 30 2.28 -22.59 0.14
CA THR A 30 3.73 -22.79 0.41
C THR A 30 4.80 -22.59 -0.68
N ALA A 31 4.50 -22.10 -1.89
CA ALA A 31 5.55 -21.84 -2.89
C ALA A 31 5.33 -20.60 -3.77
N GLU A 32 4.13 -20.05 -3.77
CA GLU A 32 3.75 -18.93 -4.65
C GLU A 32 3.67 -17.64 -3.83
N THR A 33 3.99 -16.51 -4.44
CA THR A 33 4.04 -15.17 -3.85
C THR A 33 3.07 -14.28 -4.60
N ALA A 34 2.18 -13.60 -3.88
CA ALA A 34 1.44 -12.49 -4.48
C ALA A 34 2.28 -11.23 -4.36
N THR A 35 2.19 -10.33 -5.34
CA THR A 35 2.99 -9.10 -5.33
C THR A 35 2.05 -7.91 -5.39
N LEU A 36 2.31 -6.91 -4.55
CA LEU A 36 1.53 -5.67 -4.52
C LEU A 36 2.38 -4.47 -4.90
N ASP A 37 1.84 -3.68 -5.81
CA ASP A 37 2.26 -2.33 -6.05
C ASP A 37 1.56 -1.39 -5.09
N VAL A 38 2.35 -0.68 -4.29
CA VAL A 38 1.89 0.33 -3.34
C VAL A 38 2.52 1.67 -3.67
N HIS A 39 1.67 2.69 -3.74
CA HIS A 39 2.06 4.06 -4.05
C HIS A 39 1.12 5.01 -3.33
N ILE A 40 1.61 6.22 -3.08
CA ILE A 40 0.91 7.25 -2.35
C ILE A 40 0.88 8.52 -3.19
N GLU A 41 -0.22 9.24 -3.05
CA GLU A 41 -0.36 10.60 -3.54
C GLU A 41 -0.72 11.47 -2.35
N ALA A 42 0.06 12.52 -2.13
CA ALA A 42 -0.09 13.48 -1.05
C ALA A 42 -0.37 14.87 -1.64
N VAL A 43 -1.18 15.64 -0.92
CA VAL A 43 -1.55 17.02 -1.27
C VAL A 43 -1.52 17.84 0.00
N THR A 44 -0.65 18.85 0.04
CA THR A 44 -0.65 19.84 1.10
C THR A 44 -1.85 20.79 0.91
N PRO A 45 -2.78 20.84 1.89
CA PRO A 45 -3.98 21.65 1.76
C PRO A 45 -3.66 23.14 1.58
N ASN A 46 -4.29 23.77 0.58
CA ASN A 46 -4.18 25.20 0.24
C ASN A 46 -2.84 25.64 -0.38
N SER A 47 -1.93 24.72 -0.72
CA SER A 47 -0.73 25.05 -1.52
C SER A 47 -0.66 24.29 -2.82
N ASP A 48 -1.00 23.01 -2.80
CA ASP A 48 -0.96 22.17 -3.99
C ASP A 48 -2.21 22.35 -4.84
N THR A 49 -2.03 22.33 -6.16
CA THR A 49 -3.11 22.56 -7.15
C THR A 49 -3.66 21.27 -7.73
N LEU A 50 -3.19 20.11 -7.27
CA LEU A 50 -3.65 18.81 -7.76
C LEU A 50 -5.10 18.58 -7.37
N ASP A 51 -5.96 18.42 -8.38
CA ASP A 51 -7.34 18.01 -8.18
C ASP A 51 -7.41 16.48 -8.15
N MET A 52 -7.46 15.93 -6.95
CA MET A 52 -7.57 14.49 -6.70
C MET A 52 -8.88 13.88 -7.27
N GLU A 53 -9.91 14.67 -7.57
CA GLU A 53 -11.14 14.12 -8.19
C GLU A 53 -10.95 13.80 -9.68
N THR A 54 -10.10 14.56 -10.37
CA THR A 54 -10.00 14.52 -11.84
C THR A 54 -8.62 14.10 -12.36
N ALA A 55 -7.61 14.07 -11.50
CA ALA A 55 -6.25 13.69 -11.83
C ALA A 55 -5.63 12.75 -10.79
N GLU A 56 -4.56 12.07 -11.24
CA GLU A 56 -3.71 11.21 -10.42
C GLU A 56 -2.25 11.62 -10.63
N SER A 57 -1.50 11.67 -9.54
CA SER A 57 -0.07 12.00 -9.47
C SER A 57 0.62 11.11 -8.42
N PHE A 58 0.27 9.82 -8.39
CA PHE A 58 0.88 8.88 -7.48
C PHE A 58 2.41 8.84 -7.61
N SER A 59 3.06 8.63 -6.47
CA SER A 59 4.48 8.37 -6.39
C SER A 59 4.90 7.15 -7.20
N THR A 60 6.22 7.00 -7.37
CA THR A 60 6.78 5.74 -7.87
C THR A 60 6.37 4.58 -6.96
N VAL A 61 6.10 3.44 -7.59
CA VAL A 61 5.66 2.20 -6.95
C VAL A 61 6.71 1.67 -5.96
N ASN A 62 6.20 1.15 -4.84
CA ASN A 62 6.91 0.32 -3.87
C ASN A 62 6.33 -1.09 -3.96
N VAL A 63 7.17 -2.06 -4.30
CA VAL A 63 6.76 -3.47 -4.43
C VAL A 63 6.77 -4.16 -3.06
N VAL A 64 5.69 -4.86 -2.72
CA VAL A 64 5.51 -5.66 -1.50
C VAL A 64 5.29 -7.12 -1.87
N ASP A 65 6.18 -7.98 -1.40
CA ASP A 65 6.03 -9.42 -1.57
C ASP A 65 5.13 -9.98 -0.46
N MET A 66 4.16 -10.80 -0.86
CA MET A 66 3.20 -11.44 0.02
C MET A 66 3.44 -12.93 0.09
N ILE A 67 3.96 -13.37 1.22
CA ILE A 67 4.15 -14.80 1.47
C ILE A 67 2.82 -15.38 2.00
N PRO A 68 2.25 -16.42 1.34
CA PRO A 68 1.02 -17.05 1.79
C PRO A 68 1.21 -17.76 3.13
N PRO A 69 0.11 -17.98 3.89
CA PRO A 69 0.18 -18.76 5.11
C PRO A 69 0.63 -20.19 4.84
N THR A 70 1.23 -20.83 5.84
CA THR A 70 1.49 -22.28 5.81
C THR A 70 0.21 -23.11 5.89
N THR A 71 -0.90 -22.52 6.32
CA THR A 71 -2.23 -23.13 6.41
C THR A 71 -3.22 -22.30 5.61
N VAL A 72 -3.84 -22.91 4.59
CA VAL A 72 -4.83 -22.24 3.72
C VAL A 72 -5.96 -21.64 4.55
N GLY A 73 -6.34 -20.39 4.22
CA GLY A 73 -7.41 -19.67 4.89
C GLY A 73 -6.99 -18.89 6.14
N ASN A 74 -5.77 -19.07 6.65
CA ASN A 74 -5.26 -18.24 7.73
C ASN A 74 -4.80 -16.88 7.18
N PRO A 75 -5.16 -15.76 7.84
CA PRO A 75 -4.64 -14.46 7.44
C PRO A 75 -3.13 -14.38 7.74
N THR A 76 -2.38 -13.77 6.82
CA THR A 76 -0.97 -13.36 7.04
C THR A 76 -0.83 -11.87 6.91
N ASP A 77 0.23 -11.35 7.52
CA ASP A 77 0.60 -9.94 7.53
C ASP A 77 1.91 -9.73 6.75
N SER A 78 2.00 -8.64 6.01
CA SER A 78 3.26 -8.16 5.43
C SER A 78 3.38 -6.66 5.59
N SER A 79 4.62 -6.19 5.64
CA SER A 79 4.90 -4.78 5.79
C SER A 79 5.96 -4.27 4.83
N LYS A 80 5.84 -3.01 4.42
CA LYS A 80 6.80 -2.33 3.55
C LYS A 80 6.98 -0.88 3.98
N THR A 81 8.24 -0.46 4.15
CA THR A 81 8.59 0.96 4.17
C THR A 81 8.49 1.54 2.76
N LEU A 82 7.69 2.59 2.60
CA LEU A 82 7.53 3.34 1.37
C LEU A 82 8.67 4.37 1.27
N THR A 83 9.66 4.06 0.44
CA THR A 83 10.85 4.92 0.28
C THR A 83 10.59 6.11 -0.64
N ASN A 84 9.48 6.08 -1.39
CA ASN A 84 9.06 7.12 -2.33
C ASN A 84 7.69 7.70 -1.94
N ALA A 85 7.43 7.99 -0.66
CA ALA A 85 6.09 8.36 -0.16
C ALA A 85 5.64 9.80 -0.51
N ASP A 86 5.87 10.25 -1.75
CA ASP A 86 5.39 11.53 -2.29
C ASP A 86 5.69 12.78 -1.44
N SER A 87 6.82 12.78 -0.73
CA SER A 87 7.19 13.84 0.22
C SER A 87 6.11 14.15 1.28
N ILE A 88 5.24 13.17 1.57
CA ILE A 88 4.12 13.33 2.49
C ILE A 88 4.59 13.83 3.86
N ALA A 89 3.84 14.75 4.44
CA ALA A 89 4.05 15.36 5.74
C ALA A 89 2.80 15.27 6.61
N ALA A 90 2.97 15.56 7.91
CA ALA A 90 1.85 15.64 8.85
C ALA A 90 0.84 16.72 8.41
N GLY A 91 -0.45 16.37 8.40
CA GLY A 91 -1.52 17.28 7.95
C GLY A 91 -1.81 17.25 6.45
N ASP A 92 -1.00 16.58 5.65
CA ASP A 92 -1.30 16.38 4.24
C ASP A 92 -2.53 15.51 4.06
N SER A 93 -3.31 15.83 3.03
CA SER A 93 -4.33 14.91 2.54
C SER A 93 -3.71 13.88 1.62
N PHE A 94 -4.13 12.63 1.71
CA PHE A 94 -3.48 11.59 0.91
C PHE A 94 -4.45 10.50 0.44
N ARG A 95 -4.02 9.78 -0.58
CA ARG A 95 -4.65 8.54 -1.07
C ARG A 95 -3.61 7.45 -1.20
N ILE A 96 -4.04 6.21 -0.98
CA ILE A 96 -3.20 5.02 -1.15
C ILE A 96 -3.72 4.29 -2.37
N GLY A 97 -2.87 4.11 -3.38
CA GLY A 97 -3.14 3.21 -4.48
C GLY A 97 -2.52 1.85 -4.17
N ILE A 98 -3.32 0.79 -4.28
CA ILE A 98 -2.87 -0.59 -4.11
C ILE A 98 -3.35 -1.39 -5.30
N ARG A 99 -2.43 -2.10 -5.93
CA ARG A 99 -2.73 -2.99 -7.06
C ARG A 99 -1.97 -4.29 -6.89
N ARG A 100 -2.61 -5.40 -7.24
CA ARG A 100 -1.93 -6.69 -7.42
C ARG A 100 -1.12 -6.66 -8.72
N ASP A 101 0.20 -6.80 -8.63
CA ASP A 101 1.11 -6.75 -9.77
C ASP A 101 1.28 -8.13 -10.40
N THR A 102 0.48 -8.41 -11.43
CA THR A 102 0.56 -9.67 -12.18
C THR A 102 1.59 -9.65 -13.32
N ILE A 103 2.49 -8.65 -13.38
CA ILE A 103 3.40 -8.49 -14.51
C ILE A 103 4.66 -9.36 -14.34
N ALA A 104 4.76 -10.40 -15.17
CA ALA A 104 5.84 -11.39 -15.20
C ALA A 104 7.27 -10.86 -15.48
N THR A 105 7.46 -9.55 -15.67
CA THR A 105 8.78 -8.94 -15.95
C THR A 105 9.42 -8.26 -14.74
N SER A 106 8.75 -8.26 -13.57
CA SER A 106 9.35 -7.86 -12.29
C SER A 106 10.21 -9.01 -11.73
N PRO A 107 11.32 -8.75 -11.01
CA PRO A 107 12.10 -9.80 -10.34
C PRO A 107 11.31 -10.59 -9.28
N THR A 108 10.10 -10.14 -8.92
CA THR A 108 9.13 -10.81 -8.04
C THR A 108 7.78 -10.91 -8.75
N ALA A 109 7.71 -11.73 -9.80
CA ALA A 109 6.47 -11.99 -10.51
C ALA A 109 5.42 -12.62 -9.58
N ASP A 110 4.20 -12.06 -9.57
CA ASP A 110 3.07 -12.68 -8.87
C ASP A 110 2.72 -14.00 -9.54
N ASP A 111 2.99 -15.09 -8.84
CA ASP A 111 2.69 -16.46 -9.27
C ASP A 111 1.61 -17.12 -8.41
N ALA A 112 0.97 -16.36 -7.50
CA ALA A 112 -0.09 -16.86 -6.63
C ALA A 112 -1.34 -17.26 -7.44
N THR A 113 -1.65 -18.54 -7.39
CA THR A 113 -2.84 -19.13 -8.00
C THR A 113 -4.02 -19.00 -7.03
N GLY A 114 -5.03 -18.23 -7.42
CA GLY A 114 -6.27 -18.06 -6.65
C GLY A 114 -6.58 -16.61 -6.30
N ASP A 115 -7.69 -16.48 -5.55
CA ASP A 115 -8.21 -15.18 -5.14
C ASP A 115 -7.33 -14.54 -4.07
N PHE A 116 -7.38 -13.21 -4.05
CA PHE A 116 -6.65 -12.36 -3.13
C PHE A 116 -7.64 -11.39 -2.48
N CYS A 117 -7.60 -11.28 -1.15
CA CYS A 117 -8.46 -10.40 -0.37
C CYS A 117 -7.62 -9.55 0.58
N LEU A 118 -7.68 -8.23 0.45
CA LEU A 118 -7.05 -7.28 1.39
C LEU A 118 -8.08 -6.87 2.45
N TYR A 119 -7.91 -7.28 3.71
CA TYR A 119 -8.90 -6.94 4.76
C TYR A 119 -8.66 -5.60 5.46
N ALA A 120 -7.41 -5.17 5.59
CA ALA A 120 -7.05 -3.94 6.27
C ALA A 120 -5.83 -3.31 5.62
N VAL A 121 -5.64 -2.01 5.86
CA VAL A 121 -4.43 -1.27 5.52
C VAL A 121 -4.09 -0.39 6.71
N GLU A 122 -2.91 -0.60 7.26
CA GLU A 122 -2.39 0.20 8.36
C GLU A 122 -1.19 1.03 7.90
N ILE A 123 -1.14 2.25 8.40
CA ILE A 123 -0.06 3.20 8.16
C ILE A 123 0.61 3.48 9.50
N ALA A 124 1.92 3.34 9.54
CA ALA A 124 2.74 3.70 10.68
C ALA A 124 3.92 4.57 10.26
N ASP A 125 4.47 5.29 11.23
CA ASP A 125 5.80 5.88 11.10
C ASP A 125 6.86 4.77 11.11
N ASP A 126 7.93 4.95 10.35
CA ASP A 126 9.06 4.02 10.26
C ASP A 126 10.19 4.39 11.25
N ALA A 127 9.80 4.82 12.46
CA ALA A 127 10.71 5.23 13.54
C ALA A 127 11.09 4.07 14.47
#